data_AF-A0A8H3LK84-F1
#
_entry.id   AF-A0A8H3LK84-F1
#
_cell.length_a   1.000
_cell.length_b   1.000
_cell.length_c   1.000
_cell.angle_alpha   90.00
_cell.angle_beta   90.00
_cell.angle_gamma   90.00
#
_symmetry.space_group_name_H-M   'P 1'
#
loop_
_entity.id
_entity.type
_entity.pdbx_description
1 polymer ?
#
loop_
_entity_poly.entity_id
_entity_poly.type
_entity_poly.pdbx_seq_one_letter_code
_entity_poly.pdbx_strand_id
1 'polypeptide(L)'
;MTLNFHSNLSKDLSLILNNSDDYNVIIQVGKNQDVKEIPAHSVILRARSPYLKAHSRLNGLQKRLCEDILELLIASDELLLEELVEYLQEYLIKQQNNWVQQNSVFVLNKFASYNKLQDFCLESVCENIKPFITSLEDSLILDKDIFYIILERNDLHIKEIDWNNEELKKTLSSFIPLIRFTEISPDDLFDKVCPYKDIIPNRIYEEVEDFSYKGILPKTITLPSRKENLNQRSSNQACKYYYQLD
;
A
#
# COMPACT_ATOMS: atom_id res chain seq x y z
N MET A 1 25.71 29.82 8.03
CA MET A 1 25.08 30.80 7.12
C MET A 1 24.31 30.11 6.00
N THR A 2 24.89 29.08 5.36
CA THR A 2 24.27 28.24 4.31
C THR A 2 22.98 27.52 4.72
N LEU A 3 22.89 26.98 5.94
CA LEU A 3 21.68 26.29 6.43
C LEU A 3 20.45 27.21 6.48
N ASN A 4 20.63 28.47 6.90
CA ASN A 4 19.54 29.45 6.95
C ASN A 4 19.11 29.88 5.55
N PHE A 5 20.05 29.98 4.60
CA PHE A 5 19.74 30.29 3.21
C PHE A 5 18.87 29.20 2.58
N HIS A 6 19.24 27.92 2.71
CA HIS A 6 18.45 26.82 2.15
C HIS A 6 17.08 26.67 2.82
N SER A 7 16.99 26.90 4.13
CA SER A 7 15.69 26.89 4.83
C SER A 7 14.77 28.01 4.35
N ASN A 8 15.29 29.23 4.18
CA ASN A 8 14.51 30.35 3.68
C ASN A 8 14.08 30.12 2.22
N LEU A 9 14.99 29.70 1.35
CA LEU A 9 14.68 29.36 -0.04
C LEU A 9 13.61 28.26 -0.13
N SER A 10 13.68 27.24 0.72
CA SER A 10 12.65 26.20 0.78
C SER A 10 11.29 26.76 1.17
N LYS A 11 11.22 27.67 2.14
CA LYS A 11 9.97 28.33 2.54
C LYS A 11 9.41 29.19 1.41
N ASP A 12 10.26 29.95 0.73
CA ASP A 12 9.86 30.79 -0.40
C ASP A 12 9.28 29.94 -1.53
N LEU A 13 9.88 28.79 -1.85
CA LEU A 13 9.35 27.84 -2.84
C LEU A 13 8.01 27.21 -2.39
N SER A 14 7.85 26.90 -1.11
CA SER A 14 6.56 26.44 -0.56
C SER A 14 5.47 27.51 -0.65
N LEU A 15 5.82 28.78 -0.44
CA LEU A 15 4.90 29.89 -0.61
C LEU A 15 4.47 30.04 -2.08
N ILE A 16 5.42 29.92 -3.02
CA ILE A 16 5.11 29.94 -4.46
C ILE A 16 4.20 28.77 -4.84
N LEU A 17 4.47 27.57 -4.34
CA LEU A 17 3.66 26.38 -4.63
C LEU A 17 2.19 26.55 -4.20
N ASN A 18 1.95 27.22 -3.08
CA ASN A 18 0.61 27.41 -2.50
C ASN A 18 -0.06 28.72 -2.94
N ASN A 19 0.67 29.64 -3.56
CA ASN A 19 0.15 30.88 -4.11
C ASN A 19 -0.14 30.69 -5.61
N SER A 20 -1.19 31.30 -6.12
CA SER A 20 -1.48 31.32 -7.55
C SER A 20 -1.00 32.59 -8.27
N ASP A 21 -0.40 33.56 -7.58
CA ASP A 21 0.16 34.75 -8.20
C ASP A 21 1.22 34.41 -9.27
N ASP A 22 1.16 35.08 -10.42
CA ASP A 22 2.03 34.87 -11.59
C ASP A 22 2.11 33.41 -12.08
N TYR A 23 1.03 32.63 -11.91
CA TYR A 23 0.95 31.28 -12.47
C TYR A 23 1.18 31.28 -13.98
N ASN A 24 1.80 30.22 -14.49
CA ASN A 24 2.08 30.08 -15.93
C ASN A 24 1.54 28.79 -16.55
N VAL A 25 0.82 27.98 -15.77
CA VAL A 25 0.11 26.79 -16.22
C VAL A 25 -1.17 26.61 -15.41
N ILE A 26 -2.19 26.02 -16.03
CA ILE A 26 -3.43 25.60 -15.37
C ILE A 26 -3.54 24.08 -15.50
N ILE A 27 -3.71 23.40 -14.38
CA ILE A 27 -4.05 21.98 -14.35
C ILE A 27 -5.57 21.88 -14.52
N GLN A 28 -6.02 21.28 -15.61
CA GLN A 28 -7.45 21.04 -15.87
C GLN A 28 -7.77 19.56 -15.75
N VAL A 29 -8.70 19.19 -14.87
CA VAL A 29 -9.12 17.80 -14.68
C VAL A 29 -10.64 17.71 -14.75
N GLY A 30 -11.18 16.67 -15.37
CA GLY A 30 -12.61 16.43 -15.46
C GLY A 30 -13.17 16.54 -16.87
N LYS A 31 -14.50 16.41 -16.99
CA LYS A 31 -15.23 16.47 -18.27
C LYS A 31 -16.47 17.34 -18.13
N ASN A 32 -16.83 18.04 -19.19
CA ASN A 32 -18.05 18.85 -19.30
C ASN A 32 -18.18 19.90 -18.17
N GLN A 33 -19.22 19.80 -17.34
CA GLN A 33 -19.51 20.74 -16.25
C GLN A 33 -18.71 20.45 -14.97
N ASP A 34 -18.06 19.29 -14.87
CA ASP A 34 -17.27 18.88 -13.70
C ASP A 34 -15.77 19.20 -13.86
N VAL A 35 -15.40 20.14 -14.74
CA VAL A 35 -13.99 20.50 -14.93
C VAL A 35 -13.49 21.34 -13.76
N LYS A 36 -12.42 20.89 -13.11
CA LYS A 36 -11.66 21.63 -12.11
C LYS A 36 -10.41 22.22 -12.74
N GLU A 37 -10.18 23.50 -12.45
CA GLU A 37 -9.01 24.24 -12.89
C GLU A 37 -8.18 24.68 -11.69
N ILE A 38 -6.88 24.39 -11.70
CA ILE A 38 -5.95 24.77 -10.64
C ILE A 38 -4.77 25.51 -11.26
N PRO A 39 -4.61 26.82 -11.01
CA PRO A 39 -3.44 27.57 -11.45
C PRO A 39 -2.19 27.09 -10.69
N ALA A 40 -1.06 26.97 -11.39
CA ALA A 40 0.19 26.50 -10.82
C ALA A 40 1.42 27.05 -11.57
N HIS A 41 2.62 26.83 -11.00
CA HIS A 41 3.89 27.18 -11.63
C HIS A 41 4.60 25.96 -12.18
N SER A 42 4.74 25.91 -13.50
CA SER A 42 5.39 24.79 -14.21
C SER A 42 6.82 24.53 -13.74
N VAL A 43 7.55 25.55 -13.27
CA VAL A 43 8.91 25.38 -12.73
C VAL A 43 8.91 24.53 -11.45
N ILE A 44 7.95 24.77 -10.55
CA ILE A 44 7.82 24.02 -9.30
C ILE A 44 7.36 22.59 -9.60
N LEU A 45 6.29 22.45 -10.40
CA LEU A 45 5.75 21.14 -10.79
C LEU A 45 6.82 20.23 -11.39
N ARG A 46 7.62 20.74 -12.34
CA ARG A 46 8.68 19.97 -13.02
C ARG A 46 9.90 19.71 -12.14
N ALA A 47 10.18 20.59 -11.18
CA ALA A 47 11.30 20.41 -10.26
C ALA A 47 11.00 19.34 -9.20
N ARG A 48 9.73 19.21 -8.82
CA ARG A 48 9.30 18.40 -7.68
C ARG A 48 8.64 17.07 -8.08
N SER A 49 8.07 16.97 -9.29
CA SER A 49 7.44 15.73 -9.79
C SER A 49 8.08 15.28 -11.11
N PRO A 50 8.73 14.10 -11.16
CA PRO A 50 9.23 13.51 -12.40
C PRO A 50 8.12 13.28 -13.43
N TYR A 51 6.93 12.90 -12.98
CA TYR A 51 5.75 12.72 -13.82
C TYR A 51 5.41 14.03 -14.55
N LEU A 52 5.26 15.13 -13.82
CA LEU A 52 4.95 16.44 -14.42
C LEU A 52 6.12 17.03 -15.22
N LYS A 53 7.37 16.64 -14.89
CA LYS A 53 8.56 16.94 -15.71
C LYS A 53 8.47 16.29 -17.09
N ALA A 54 8.06 15.02 -17.15
CA ALA A 54 7.90 14.28 -18.39
C ALA A 54 6.67 14.70 -19.20
N HIS A 55 5.61 15.16 -18.53
CA HIS A 55 4.32 15.51 -19.14
C HIS A 55 4.13 17.02 -19.34
N SER A 56 5.14 17.70 -19.90
CA SER A 56 5.26 19.16 -20.00
C SER A 56 4.17 19.92 -20.78
N ARG A 57 3.08 19.25 -21.18
CA ARG A 57 1.87 19.84 -21.77
C ARG A 57 0.66 19.26 -21.04
N LEU A 58 0.33 19.84 -19.89
CA LEU A 58 -0.95 19.60 -19.19
C LEU A 58 -2.16 20.18 -19.96
N ASN A 59 -1.92 20.83 -21.11
CA ASN A 59 -2.93 21.35 -22.01
C ASN A 59 -3.68 20.19 -22.67
N GLY A 60 -4.74 19.71 -22.02
CA GLY A 60 -5.65 18.71 -22.56
C GLY A 60 -5.57 17.33 -21.91
N LEU A 61 -5.67 17.25 -20.58
CA LEU A 61 -6.04 16.01 -19.89
C LEU A 61 -7.47 15.52 -20.24
N GLN A 62 -8.19 16.24 -21.09
CA GLN A 62 -9.56 15.98 -21.52
C GLN A 62 -9.77 14.63 -22.25
N LYS A 63 -8.72 13.80 -22.44
CA LYS A 63 -8.87 12.50 -23.12
C LYS A 63 -7.94 11.37 -22.67
N ARG A 64 -7.37 11.43 -21.47
CA ARG A 64 -6.36 10.47 -21.03
C ARG A 64 -6.86 9.48 -19.97
N LEU A 65 -6.24 8.31 -19.96
CA LEU A 65 -6.71 7.06 -19.34
C LEU A 65 -6.82 7.26 -17.82
N CYS A 66 -7.66 6.48 -17.13
CA CYS A 66 -7.78 6.57 -15.67
C CYS A 66 -6.43 6.41 -14.94
N GLU A 67 -5.47 5.72 -15.56
CA GLU A 67 -4.07 5.63 -15.11
C GLU A 67 -3.35 7.00 -15.08
N ASP A 68 -3.56 7.86 -16.09
CA ASP A 68 -2.97 9.20 -16.11
C ASP A 68 -3.53 10.08 -14.96
N ILE A 69 -4.79 9.86 -14.58
CA ILE A 69 -5.44 10.53 -13.44
C ILE A 69 -4.85 10.00 -12.12
N LEU A 70 -4.59 8.69 -12.03
CA LEU A 70 -3.93 8.09 -10.87
C LEU A 70 -2.48 8.58 -10.70
N GLU A 71 -1.70 8.64 -11.79
CA GLU A 71 -0.34 9.18 -11.76
C GLU A 71 -0.33 10.69 -11.42
N LEU A 72 -1.34 11.45 -11.89
CA LEU A 72 -1.54 12.84 -11.46
C LEU A 72 -1.89 12.94 -9.98
N LEU A 73 -2.70 12.04 -9.44
CA LEU A 73 -3.04 11.98 -8.02
C LEU A 73 -1.80 11.71 -7.17
N ILE A 74 -0.96 10.74 -7.55
CA ILE A 74 0.33 10.45 -6.90
C ILE A 74 1.22 11.70 -6.92
N ALA A 75 1.40 12.31 -8.10
CA ALA A 75 2.20 13.53 -8.22
C ALA A 75 1.65 14.68 -7.38
N SER A 76 0.33 14.80 -7.26
CA SER A 76 -0.31 15.85 -6.46
C SER A 76 -0.11 15.65 -4.97
N ASP A 77 -0.15 14.39 -4.49
CA ASP A 77 0.14 14.01 -3.11
C ASP A 77 1.61 14.31 -2.75
N GLU A 78 2.55 13.94 -3.62
CA GLU A 78 3.99 14.27 -3.47
C GLU A 78 4.27 15.79 -3.41
N LEU A 79 3.40 16.57 -4.06
CA LEU A 79 3.45 18.03 -4.10
C LEU A 79 2.65 18.68 -2.97
N LEU A 80 1.92 17.91 -2.15
CA LEU A 80 1.02 18.42 -1.11
C LEU A 80 -0.05 19.38 -1.68
N LEU A 81 -0.53 19.12 -2.90
CA LEU A 81 -1.62 19.87 -3.51
C LEU A 81 -2.97 19.33 -3.01
N GLU A 82 -3.28 19.58 -1.74
CA GLU A 82 -4.41 18.97 -1.02
C GLU A 82 -5.77 19.13 -1.74
N GLU A 83 -6.05 20.33 -2.27
CA GLU A 83 -7.28 20.59 -3.04
C GLU A 83 -7.39 19.72 -4.30
N LEU A 84 -6.27 19.53 -5.01
CA LEU A 84 -6.22 18.69 -6.21
C LEU A 84 -6.35 17.22 -5.83
N VAL A 85 -5.68 16.80 -4.76
CA VAL A 85 -5.75 15.43 -4.22
C VAL A 85 -7.18 15.07 -3.84
N GLU A 86 -7.89 15.94 -3.12
CA GLU A 86 -9.28 15.71 -2.74
C GLU A 86 -10.19 15.61 -3.98
N TYR A 87 -10.07 16.56 -4.91
CA TYR A 87 -10.86 16.53 -6.14
C TYR A 87 -10.61 15.27 -6.99
N LEU A 88 -9.35 14.86 -7.16
CA LEU A 88 -8.97 13.70 -7.97
C LEU A 88 -9.51 12.39 -7.38
N GLN A 89 -9.44 12.22 -6.06
CA GLN A 89 -10.02 11.06 -5.39
C GLN A 89 -11.53 10.99 -5.61
N GLU A 90 -12.24 12.10 -5.40
CA GLU A 90 -13.69 12.14 -5.62
C GLU A 90 -14.05 11.92 -7.08
N TYR A 91 -13.27 12.46 -8.02
CA TYR A 91 -13.47 12.27 -9.44
C TYR A 91 -13.32 10.78 -9.81
N LEU A 92 -12.29 10.10 -9.32
CA LEU A 92 -12.08 8.67 -9.57
C LEU A 92 -13.24 7.82 -9.00
N ILE A 93 -13.64 8.07 -7.75
CA ILE A 93 -14.71 7.31 -7.08
C ILE A 93 -16.07 7.54 -7.76
N LYS A 94 -16.42 8.79 -8.08
CA LYS A 94 -17.75 9.15 -8.58
C LYS A 94 -17.88 8.96 -10.09
N GLN A 95 -16.87 9.39 -10.86
CA GLN A 95 -16.95 9.46 -12.32
C GLN A 95 -16.25 8.30 -13.03
N GLN A 96 -15.31 7.60 -12.37
CA GLN A 96 -14.59 6.46 -12.93
C GLN A 96 -14.79 5.18 -12.11
N ASN A 97 -15.90 5.08 -11.37
CA ASN A 97 -16.21 4.00 -10.44
C ASN A 97 -15.97 2.60 -11.03
N ASN A 98 -16.52 2.32 -12.21
CA ASN A 98 -16.39 1.03 -12.88
C ASN A 98 -14.91 0.66 -13.14
N TRP A 99 -14.10 1.63 -13.55
CA TRP A 99 -12.68 1.39 -13.78
C TRP A 99 -11.94 1.16 -12.47
N VAL A 100 -12.24 1.95 -11.43
CA VAL A 100 -11.62 1.81 -10.11
C VAL A 100 -11.92 0.43 -9.53
N GLN A 101 -13.18 -0.02 -9.54
CA GLN A 101 -13.57 -1.35 -9.04
C GLN A 101 -12.89 -2.49 -9.80
N GLN A 102 -12.75 -2.37 -11.12
CA GLN A 102 -12.06 -3.39 -11.94
C GLN A 102 -10.55 -3.41 -11.70
N ASN A 103 -9.98 -2.33 -11.17
CA ASN A 103 -8.55 -2.14 -11.00
C ASN A 103 -8.16 -1.86 -9.53
N SER A 104 -8.99 -2.27 -8.57
CA SER A 104 -8.79 -1.94 -7.14
C SER A 104 -7.41 -2.35 -6.62
N VAL A 105 -6.93 -3.55 -6.96
CA VAL A 105 -5.58 -4.01 -6.57
C VAL A 105 -4.48 -3.14 -7.17
N PHE A 106 -4.62 -2.77 -8.45
CA PHE A 106 -3.66 -1.90 -9.12
C PHE A 106 -3.61 -0.52 -8.45
N VAL A 107 -4.77 0.06 -8.13
CA VAL A 107 -4.86 1.35 -7.43
C VAL A 107 -4.24 1.26 -6.04
N LEU A 108 -4.55 0.21 -5.27
CA LEU A 108 -4.00 0.00 -3.93
C LEU A 108 -2.47 -0.18 -3.95
N ASN A 109 -1.93 -0.96 -4.89
CA ASN A 109 -0.49 -1.18 -5.03
C ASN A 109 0.27 0.10 -5.42
N LYS A 110 -0.38 1.05 -6.07
CA LYS A 110 0.21 2.30 -6.53
C LYS A 110 0.08 3.44 -5.53
N PHE A 111 -0.97 3.45 -4.73
CA PHE A 111 -1.33 4.57 -3.88
C PHE A 111 -1.53 4.10 -2.44
N ALA A 112 -0.45 4.17 -1.67
CA ALA A 112 -0.37 3.67 -0.30
C ALA A 112 -0.90 4.64 0.78
N SER A 113 -1.28 5.87 0.39
CA SER A 113 -1.72 6.91 1.32
C SER A 113 -3.15 6.60 1.85
N TYR A 114 -3.36 6.74 3.17
CA TYR A 114 -4.67 6.56 3.83
C TYR A 114 -5.66 7.64 3.40
N ASN A 115 -6.55 7.32 2.45
CA ASN A 115 -7.51 8.29 1.93
C ASN A 115 -8.78 7.62 1.34
N LYS A 116 -9.76 8.46 0.96
CA LYS A 116 -11.09 8.05 0.49
C LYS A 116 -11.02 7.03 -0.65
N LEU A 117 -10.08 7.20 -1.58
CA LEU A 117 -9.91 6.28 -2.72
C LEU A 117 -9.39 4.91 -2.27
N GLN A 118 -8.45 4.89 -1.33
CA GLN A 118 -7.94 3.65 -0.76
C GLN A 118 -9.05 2.90 -0.01
N ASP A 119 -9.81 3.58 0.84
CA ASP A 119 -10.93 2.97 1.56
C ASP A 119 -11.95 2.37 0.59
N PHE A 120 -12.34 3.11 -0.45
CA PHE A 120 -13.22 2.62 -1.49
C PHE A 120 -12.67 1.36 -2.19
N CYS A 121 -11.38 1.33 -2.52
CA CYS A 121 -10.76 0.17 -3.16
C CYS A 121 -10.68 -1.03 -2.20
N LEU A 122 -10.37 -0.79 -0.91
CA LEU A 122 -10.33 -1.83 0.12
C LEU A 122 -11.70 -2.45 0.32
N GLU A 123 -12.76 -1.64 0.44
CA GLU A 123 -14.14 -2.11 0.50
C GLU A 123 -14.47 -3.01 -0.71
N SER A 124 -14.14 -2.55 -1.92
CA SER A 124 -14.36 -3.31 -3.16
C SER A 124 -13.60 -4.65 -3.20
N VAL A 125 -12.34 -4.68 -2.74
CA VAL A 125 -11.56 -5.93 -2.64
C VAL A 125 -12.18 -6.87 -1.60
N CYS A 126 -12.67 -6.35 -0.49
CA CYS A 126 -13.22 -7.14 0.60
C CYS A 126 -14.59 -7.74 0.28
N GLU A 127 -15.41 -7.06 -0.52
CA GLU A 127 -16.66 -7.62 -1.04
C GLU A 127 -16.46 -8.92 -1.83
N ASN A 128 -15.29 -9.08 -2.47
CA ASN A 128 -14.95 -10.28 -3.22
C ASN A 128 -13.47 -10.66 -3.03
N ILE A 129 -13.09 -10.99 -1.80
CA ILE A 129 -11.68 -11.25 -1.45
C ILE A 129 -11.13 -12.54 -2.07
N LYS A 130 -12.02 -13.48 -2.44
CA LYS A 130 -11.66 -14.86 -2.82
C LYS A 130 -10.68 -14.93 -3.99
N PRO A 131 -10.89 -14.26 -5.14
CA PRO A 131 -9.96 -14.26 -6.27
C PRO A 131 -8.59 -13.70 -5.90
N PHE A 132 -8.51 -12.75 -4.97
CA PHE A 132 -7.24 -12.11 -4.58
C PHE A 132 -6.40 -12.99 -3.65
N ILE A 133 -7.04 -13.88 -2.88
CA ILE A 133 -6.35 -14.86 -2.02
C ILE A 133 -6.03 -16.15 -2.79
N THR A 134 -6.89 -16.56 -3.74
CA THR A 134 -6.74 -17.84 -4.45
C THR A 134 -5.93 -17.74 -5.75
N SER A 135 -5.91 -16.59 -6.44
CA SER A 135 -5.11 -16.41 -7.67
C SER A 135 -3.65 -16.04 -7.40
N LEU A 136 -3.01 -16.80 -6.51
CA LEU A 136 -1.58 -16.64 -6.18
C LEU A 136 -0.62 -17.00 -7.34
N GLU A 137 -1.14 -17.18 -8.55
CA GLU A 137 -0.40 -17.40 -9.78
C GLU A 137 -0.30 -16.06 -10.55
N ASP A 138 0.77 -15.33 -10.21
CA ASP A 138 1.58 -14.48 -11.08
C ASP A 138 1.12 -13.08 -11.55
N SER A 139 -0.06 -12.53 -11.22
CA SER A 139 -0.40 -11.16 -11.72
C SER A 139 -1.20 -10.22 -10.81
N LEU A 140 -1.83 -10.70 -9.75
CA LEU A 140 -2.72 -9.91 -8.87
C LEU A 140 -2.24 -9.83 -7.42
N ILE A 141 -0.93 -10.02 -7.20
CA ILE A 141 -0.36 -10.03 -5.85
C ILE A 141 -0.55 -8.65 -5.23
N LEU A 142 -1.43 -8.62 -4.23
CA LEU A 142 -1.58 -7.52 -3.32
C LEU A 142 -0.23 -7.33 -2.61
N ASP A 143 0.27 -6.09 -2.56
CA ASP A 143 1.48 -5.82 -1.76
C ASP A 143 1.30 -6.36 -0.35
N LYS A 144 2.35 -6.94 0.22
CA LYS A 144 2.35 -7.48 1.58
C LYS A 144 1.90 -6.43 2.59
N ASP A 145 2.25 -5.16 2.36
CA ASP A 145 1.85 -4.05 3.21
C ASP A 145 0.33 -3.82 3.15
N ILE A 146 -0.28 -3.98 1.98
CA ILE A 146 -1.74 -3.85 1.82
C ILE A 146 -2.46 -5.08 2.39
N PHE A 147 -1.87 -6.27 2.29
CA PHE A 147 -2.40 -7.46 2.96
C PHE A 147 -2.43 -7.27 4.48
N TYR A 148 -1.38 -6.67 5.04
CA TYR A 148 -1.34 -6.31 6.46
C TYR A 148 -2.46 -5.31 6.82
N ILE A 149 -2.65 -4.26 6.00
CA ILE A 149 -3.75 -3.29 6.18
C ILE A 149 -5.11 -3.99 6.17
N ILE A 150 -5.36 -4.93 5.26
CA ILE A 150 -6.62 -5.69 5.21
C ILE A 150 -6.82 -6.52 6.49
N LEU A 151 -5.77 -7.15 7.00
CA LEU A 151 -5.85 -7.99 8.20
C LEU A 151 -6.05 -7.19 9.49
N GLU A 152 -5.57 -5.94 9.57
CA GLU A 152 -5.77 -5.08 10.76
C GLU A 152 -7.17 -4.47 10.85
N ARG A 153 -7.94 -4.50 9.74
CA ARG A 153 -9.26 -3.87 9.68
C ARG A 153 -10.35 -4.76 10.32
N ASN A 154 -10.89 -4.28 11.43
CA ASN A 154 -11.99 -4.93 12.15
C ASN A 154 -13.38 -4.55 11.62
N ASP A 155 -13.47 -3.54 10.75
CA ASP A 155 -14.70 -3.02 10.18
C ASP A 155 -15.10 -3.72 8.88
N LEU A 156 -14.22 -4.55 8.33
CA LEU A 156 -14.52 -5.31 7.13
C LEU A 156 -15.49 -6.45 7.48
N HIS A 157 -16.70 -6.38 6.92
CA HIS A 157 -17.64 -7.49 6.88
C HIS A 157 -17.18 -8.56 5.88
N ILE A 158 -15.94 -9.04 6.01
CA ILE A 158 -15.50 -10.23 5.30
C ILE A 158 -16.39 -11.36 5.81
N LYS A 159 -17.27 -11.89 4.96
CA LYS A 159 -17.95 -13.15 5.27
C LYS A 159 -16.85 -14.14 5.63
N GLU A 160 -16.93 -14.72 6.84
CA GLU A 160 -15.95 -15.69 7.32
C GLU A 160 -15.58 -16.58 6.15
N ILE A 161 -14.29 -16.57 5.82
CA ILE A 161 -13.80 -17.34 4.70
C ILE A 161 -14.17 -18.80 5.02
N ASP A 162 -14.88 -19.46 4.12
CA ASP A 162 -15.20 -20.87 4.30
C ASP A 162 -13.89 -21.64 4.32
N TRP A 163 -13.42 -21.95 5.53
CA TRP A 163 -12.18 -22.66 5.80
C TRP A 163 -12.20 -24.08 5.21
N ASN A 164 -13.36 -24.57 4.75
CA ASN A 164 -13.46 -25.81 3.97
C ASN A 164 -13.03 -25.64 2.51
N ASN A 165 -12.65 -24.44 2.08
CA ASN A 165 -12.13 -24.23 0.73
C ASN A 165 -10.73 -24.86 0.58
N GLU A 166 -10.67 -25.97 -0.16
CA GLU A 166 -9.42 -26.69 -0.49
C GLU A 166 -8.35 -25.79 -1.12
N GLU A 167 -8.74 -24.78 -1.91
CA GLU A 167 -7.79 -23.87 -2.56
C GLU A 167 -7.11 -22.94 -1.55
N LEU A 168 -7.88 -22.45 -0.56
CA LEU A 168 -7.35 -21.66 0.54
C LEU A 168 -6.44 -22.51 1.44
N LYS A 169 -6.86 -23.74 1.77
CA LYS A 169 -6.04 -24.68 2.54
C LYS A 169 -4.71 -24.92 1.84
N LYS A 170 -4.73 -25.12 0.52
CA LYS A 170 -3.53 -25.28 -0.31
C LYS A 170 -2.64 -24.03 -0.24
N THR A 171 -3.20 -22.83 -0.42
CA THR A 171 -2.42 -21.58 -0.31
C THR A 171 -1.79 -21.41 1.07
N LEU A 172 -2.58 -21.50 2.14
CA LEU A 172 -2.10 -21.34 3.52
C LEU A 172 -1.08 -22.41 3.90
N SER A 173 -1.22 -23.64 3.40
CA SER A 173 -0.27 -24.73 3.66
C SER A 173 1.17 -24.39 3.25
N SER A 174 1.37 -23.50 2.27
CA SER A 174 2.71 -23.04 1.87
C SER A 174 3.32 -22.03 2.85
N PHE A 175 2.48 -21.24 3.54
CA PHE A 175 2.90 -20.20 4.49
C PHE A 175 3.01 -20.73 5.93
N ILE A 176 2.23 -21.73 6.29
CA ILE A 176 2.22 -22.31 7.65
C ILE A 176 3.62 -22.79 8.10
N PRO A 177 4.45 -23.44 7.27
CA PRO A 177 5.82 -23.76 7.63
C PRO A 177 6.71 -22.56 7.96
N LEU A 178 6.33 -21.35 7.49
CA LEU A 178 7.06 -20.10 7.75
C LEU A 178 6.73 -19.49 9.12
N ILE A 179 5.72 -20.03 9.82
CA ILE A 179 5.33 -19.61 11.16
C ILE A 179 6.28 -20.23 12.18
N ARG A 180 6.74 -19.43 13.12
CA ARG A 180 7.68 -19.84 14.17
C ARG A 180 6.95 -20.31 15.39
N PHE A 181 6.31 -21.46 15.27
CA PHE A 181 5.55 -22.05 16.37
C PHE A 181 6.41 -22.26 17.63
N THR A 182 7.73 -22.46 17.47
CA THR A 182 8.67 -22.57 18.59
C THR A 182 8.89 -21.26 19.37
N GLU A 183 8.50 -20.11 18.81
CA GLU A 183 8.57 -18.79 19.44
C GLU A 183 7.22 -18.36 20.04
N ILE A 184 6.15 -19.14 19.83
CA ILE A 184 4.81 -18.89 20.38
C ILE A 184 4.78 -19.46 21.82
N SER A 185 4.19 -18.72 22.76
CA SER A 185 4.02 -19.21 24.12
C SER A 185 3.06 -20.41 24.15
N PRO A 186 3.21 -21.38 25.07
CA PRO A 186 2.28 -22.51 25.17
C PRO A 186 0.81 -22.07 25.33
N ASP A 187 0.58 -21.00 26.10
CA ASP A 187 -0.76 -20.43 26.31
C ASP A 187 -1.33 -19.87 24.99
N ASP A 188 -0.56 -19.06 24.25
CA ASP A 188 -0.97 -18.55 22.93
C ASP A 188 -1.14 -19.66 21.90
N LEU A 189 -0.38 -20.75 22.02
CA LEU A 189 -0.51 -21.89 21.12
C LEU A 189 -1.87 -22.58 21.31
N PHE A 190 -2.29 -22.75 22.56
CA PHE A 190 -3.58 -23.33 22.87
C PHE A 190 -4.74 -22.40 22.48
N ASP A 191 -4.64 -21.12 22.82
CA ASP A 191 -5.74 -20.17 22.63
C ASP A 191 -5.85 -19.65 21.19
N LYS A 192 -4.72 -19.52 20.47
CA LYS A 192 -4.67 -18.85 19.15
C LYS A 192 -4.28 -19.76 17.99
N VAL A 193 -3.65 -20.91 18.23
CA VAL A 193 -3.22 -21.82 17.14
C VAL A 193 -4.13 -23.05 17.05
N CYS A 194 -4.44 -23.70 18.18
CA CYS A 194 -5.29 -24.89 18.21
C CYS A 194 -6.68 -24.74 17.55
N PRO A 195 -7.38 -23.59 17.62
CA PRO A 195 -8.65 -23.41 16.93
C PRO A 195 -8.60 -23.63 15.41
N TYR A 196 -7.41 -23.54 14.80
CA TYR A 196 -7.20 -23.66 13.35
C TYR A 196 -6.60 -25.02 12.93
N LYS A 197 -6.71 -26.05 13.78
CA LYS A 197 -6.16 -27.40 13.53
C LYS A 197 -6.51 -27.97 12.15
N ASP A 198 -7.71 -27.72 11.65
CA ASP A 198 -8.21 -28.28 10.38
C ASP A 198 -7.55 -27.67 9.12
N ILE A 199 -6.79 -26.58 9.28
CA ILE A 199 -6.07 -25.86 8.22
C ILE A 199 -4.56 -26.13 8.31
N ILE A 200 -4.05 -26.37 9.52
CA ILE A 200 -2.65 -26.69 9.76
C ILE A 200 -2.37 -28.11 9.23
N PRO A 201 -1.39 -28.30 8.33
CA PRO A 201 -1.01 -29.62 7.87
C PRO A 201 -0.72 -30.54 9.07
N ASN A 202 -1.36 -31.71 9.12
CA ASN A 202 -1.27 -32.63 10.28
C ASN A 202 0.16 -32.85 10.77
N ARG A 203 1.11 -33.02 9.83
CA ARG A 203 2.53 -33.18 10.14
C ARG A 203 3.10 -32.01 10.96
N ILE A 204 2.74 -30.78 10.62
CA ILE A 204 3.20 -29.58 11.34
C ILE A 204 2.51 -29.53 12.70
N TYR A 205 1.21 -29.81 12.75
CA TYR A 205 0.46 -29.82 14.00
C TYR A 205 1.05 -30.84 15.00
N GLU A 206 1.37 -32.05 14.55
CA GLU A 206 2.04 -33.08 15.36
C GLU A 206 3.41 -32.62 15.85
N GLU A 207 4.23 -32.00 14.99
CA GLU A 207 5.54 -31.47 15.38
C GLU A 207 5.43 -30.34 16.42
N VAL A 208 4.40 -29.49 16.31
CA VAL A 208 4.12 -28.41 17.26
C VAL A 208 3.62 -28.96 18.60
N GLU A 209 2.76 -29.97 18.55
CA GLU A 209 2.22 -30.66 19.73
C GLU A 209 3.35 -31.38 20.50
N ASP A 210 4.21 -32.10 19.79
CA ASP A 210 5.39 -32.75 20.35
C ASP A 210 6.39 -31.75 20.95
N PHE A 211 6.56 -30.57 20.34
CA PHE A 211 7.36 -29.51 20.93
C PHE A 211 6.75 -28.98 22.23
N SER A 212 5.44 -28.69 22.22
CA SER A 212 4.73 -28.13 23.38
C SER A 212 4.71 -29.07 24.58
N TYR A 213 4.42 -30.36 24.37
CA TYR A 213 4.27 -31.33 25.46
C TYR A 213 5.55 -32.09 25.82
N LYS A 214 6.45 -32.31 24.85
CA LYS A 214 7.61 -33.18 25.02
C LYS A 214 8.95 -32.45 24.83
N GLY A 215 8.94 -31.18 24.44
CA GLY A 215 10.15 -30.40 24.17
C GLY A 215 10.94 -30.87 22.96
N ILE A 216 10.32 -31.64 22.05
CA ILE A 216 10.98 -32.18 20.85
C ILE A 216 11.02 -31.08 19.79
N LEU A 217 12.21 -30.71 19.33
CA LEU A 217 12.34 -29.68 18.29
C LEU A 217 11.71 -30.13 16.96
N PRO A 218 10.85 -29.30 16.34
CA PRO A 218 10.28 -29.58 15.04
C PRO A 218 11.34 -29.71 13.95
N LYS A 219 11.14 -30.63 13.01
CA LYS A 219 12.09 -30.89 11.92
C LYS A 219 11.82 -30.03 10.69
N THR A 220 10.58 -29.61 10.50
CA THR A 220 10.14 -28.93 9.26
C THR A 220 9.96 -27.42 9.40
N ILE A 221 9.88 -26.91 10.63
CA ILE A 221 9.55 -25.50 10.93
C ILE A 221 10.59 -24.83 11.84
N THR A 222 11.78 -25.42 11.97
CA THR A 222 12.90 -24.81 12.71
C THR A 222 13.49 -23.65 11.89
N LEU A 223 12.93 -22.47 12.11
CA LEU A 223 13.38 -21.22 11.51
C LEU A 223 14.25 -20.43 12.48
N PRO A 224 15.33 -19.77 12.01
CA PRO A 224 16.26 -19.04 12.89
C PRO A 224 15.57 -17.84 13.54
N SER A 225 15.82 -17.55 14.81
CA SER A 225 15.11 -16.49 15.55
C SER A 225 15.21 -15.09 14.92
N ARG A 226 14.14 -14.28 15.09
CA ARG A 226 13.92 -12.96 14.44
C ARG A 226 14.31 -11.86 15.39
N LYS A 227 14.51 -12.20 16.67
CA LYS A 227 15.18 -11.32 17.62
C LYS A 227 16.53 -11.01 17.02
N GLU A 228 16.67 -9.77 16.55
CA GLU A 228 17.97 -9.22 16.24
C GLU A 228 18.91 -9.52 17.40
N ASN A 229 20.15 -9.90 17.09
CA ASN A 229 21.24 -9.63 18.02
C ASN A 229 21.26 -8.11 18.27
N LEU A 230 20.52 -7.66 19.29
CA LEU A 230 20.43 -6.25 19.71
C LEU A 230 21.81 -5.67 20.11
N ASN A 231 22.86 -6.50 20.15
CA ASN A 231 24.24 -6.09 20.40
C ASN A 231 25.09 -5.87 19.12
N GLN A 232 24.51 -5.95 17.90
CA GLN A 232 25.24 -5.67 16.65
C GLN A 232 24.61 -4.61 15.73
N ARG A 233 23.43 -4.05 16.07
CA ARG A 233 22.75 -3.04 15.24
C ARG A 233 22.94 -1.57 15.67
N SER A 234 23.74 -1.28 16.69
CA SER A 234 24.06 0.11 17.08
C SER A 234 25.12 0.81 16.20
N SER A 235 25.34 0.35 14.95
CA SER A 235 26.25 1.06 14.04
C SER A 235 25.83 1.18 12.57
N ASN A 236 24.80 0.51 12.07
CA ASN A 236 24.44 0.63 10.64
C ASN A 236 22.94 0.43 10.38
N GLN A 237 22.18 1.53 10.38
CA GLN A 237 21.11 1.86 9.41
C GLN A 237 20.31 3.07 9.92
N ALA A 238 20.96 4.24 9.91
CA ALA A 238 20.22 5.45 9.59
C ALA A 238 19.89 5.35 8.09
N CYS A 239 18.60 5.31 7.77
CA CYS A 239 18.08 5.42 6.41
C CYS A 239 18.61 6.72 5.76
N LYS A 240 19.76 6.61 5.10
CA LYS A 240 20.28 7.59 4.16
C LYS A 240 19.63 7.32 2.81
N TYR A 241 18.45 7.90 2.58
CA TYR A 241 18.05 8.22 1.20
C TYR A 241 18.74 9.53 0.82
N TYR A 242 19.99 9.42 0.35
CA TYR A 242 20.62 10.47 -0.45
C TYR A 242 20.38 10.13 -1.92
N TYR A 243 19.76 11.06 -2.63
CA TYR A 243 19.75 11.10 -4.09
C TYR A 243 21.19 11.06 -4.61
N GLN A 244 21.52 10.07 -5.45
CA GLN A 244 22.69 10.13 -6.33
C GLN A 244 22.25 10.83 -7.62
N LEU A 245 22.79 12.03 -7.81
CA LEU A 245 22.90 12.70 -9.10
C LEU A 245 24.26 12.29 -9.68
N ASP A 246 24.24 11.76 -10.90
CA ASP A 246 25.28 11.94 -11.91
C ASP A 246 24.59 12.47 -13.17
#